data_AF-A0A520HX12-F1
#
_entry.id   AF-A0A520HX12-F1
#
_cell.length_a   1.000
_cell.length_b   1.000
_cell.length_c   1.000
_cell.angle_alpha   90.00
_cell.angle_beta   90.00
_cell.angle_gamma   90.00
#
_symmetry.space_group_name_H-M   'P 1'
#
loop_
_entity.id
_entity.type
_entity.pdbx_description
1 polymer ?
#
loop_
_entity_poly.entity_id
_entity_poly.type
_entity_poly.pdbx_seq_one_letter_code
_entity_poly.pdbx_strand_id
1 'polypeptide(L)'
;MFINAGLDKFFHYMPMPKDIPAPMMKTMTAMMEISWLMPLVGFAEVLGGLLIIFPKTRALGALVIFPVMVGIILMNTVTEPSGLLISAVFALILIWIMYDNREKYMQLISSRN
;
A
#
# COMPACT_ATOMS: atom_id res chain seq x y z
N MET A 1 5.04 -6.26 6.61
CA MET A 1 5.74 -5.50 5.55
C MET A 1 5.24 -4.07 5.43
N PHE A 2 3.94 -3.80 5.26
CA PHE A 2 3.42 -2.42 5.17
C PHE A 2 3.85 -1.51 6.33
N ILE A 3 3.79 -1.99 7.57
CA ILE A 3 4.28 -1.20 8.74
C ILE A 3 5.75 -0.81 8.58
N ASN A 4 6.61 -1.75 8.15
CA ASN A 4 8.03 -1.48 7.92
C ASN A 4 8.22 -0.44 6.81
N ALA A 5 7.57 -0.66 5.66
CA ALA A 5 7.64 0.25 4.52
C ALA A 5 7.12 1.66 4.84
N GLY A 6 6.10 1.78 5.69
CA GLY A 6 5.53 3.05 6.09
C GLY A 6 6.41 3.78 7.11
N LEU A 7 6.95 3.07 8.12
CA LEU A 7 7.90 3.66 9.06
C LEU A 7 9.16 4.15 8.36
N ASP A 8 9.64 3.43 7.34
CA ASP A 8 10.81 3.84 6.57
C ASP A 8 10.60 5.17 5.83
N LYS A 9 9.38 5.47 5.36
CA LYS A 9 9.07 6.77 4.73
C LYS A 9 9.18 7.97 5.69
N PHE A 10 9.12 7.73 7.00
CA PHE A 10 9.33 8.76 8.01
C PHE A 10 10.77 8.81 8.51
N PHE A 11 11.37 7.64 8.75
CA PHE A 11 12.66 7.52 9.44
C PHE A 11 13.85 7.26 8.51
N HIS A 12 13.61 6.92 7.23
CA HIS A 12 14.61 6.73 6.18
C HIS A 12 15.77 5.80 6.60
N TYR A 13 15.45 4.67 7.22
CA TYR A 13 16.47 3.74 7.74
C TYR A 13 16.85 2.66 6.74
N MET A 14 16.06 2.43 5.69
CA MET A 14 16.42 1.55 4.59
C MET A 14 17.29 2.31 3.58
N PRO A 15 18.50 1.79 3.27
CA PRO A 15 19.38 2.45 2.31
C PRO A 15 18.75 2.40 0.92
N MET A 16 18.81 3.53 0.22
CA MET A 16 18.41 3.61 -1.17
C MET A 16 19.31 2.70 -2.03
N PRO A 17 18.75 1.84 -2.91
CA PRO A 17 19.54 1.05 -3.84
C PRO A 17 20.45 1.95 -4.71
N LYS A 18 21.67 1.50 -5.00
CA LYS A 18 22.63 2.28 -5.81
C LYS A 18 22.25 2.35 -7.28
N ASP A 19 21.56 1.32 -7.78
CA ASP A 19 21.22 1.16 -9.19
C ASP A 19 19.71 1.30 -9.39
N ILE A 20 19.19 2.52 -9.27
CA ILE A 20 17.78 2.82 -9.56
C ILE A 20 17.63 3.16 -11.05
N PRO A 21 16.75 2.46 -11.80
CA PRO A 21 16.46 2.80 -13.19
C PRO A 21 15.98 4.26 -13.35
N ALA A 22 16.40 4.92 -14.44
CA ALA A 22 16.05 6.33 -14.69
C ALA A 22 14.53 6.65 -14.63
N PRO A 23 13.62 5.79 -15.15
CA PRO A 23 12.17 6.01 -15.02
C PRO A 23 11.70 6.01 -13.56
N MET A 24 12.20 5.06 -12.76
CA MET A 24 11.89 4.95 -11.34
C MET A 24 12.38 6.19 -10.57
N MET A 25 13.62 6.63 -10.84
CA MET A 25 14.20 7.81 -10.21
C MET A 25 13.38 9.07 -10.50
N LYS A 26 12.97 9.28 -11.75
CA LYS A 26 12.13 10.42 -12.15
C LYS A 26 10.79 10.43 -11.40
N THR A 27 10.11 9.29 -11.31
CA THR A 27 8.83 9.19 -10.60
C THR A 27 9.00 9.41 -9.10
N MET A 28 10.05 8.84 -8.49
CA MET A 28 10.34 9.07 -7.06
C MET A 28 10.61 10.55 -6.77
N THR A 29 11.38 11.24 -7.61
CA THR A 29 11.61 12.69 -7.47
C THR A 29 10.30 13.48 -7.57
N ALA A 30 9.45 13.18 -8.55
CA ALA A 30 8.14 13.84 -8.68
C ALA A 30 7.23 13.62 -7.46
N MET A 31 7.27 12.42 -6.86
CA MET A 31 6.52 12.15 -5.62
C MET A 31 7.07 12.96 -4.43
N MET A 32 8.37 13.22 -4.38
CA MET A 32 9.01 14.02 -3.33
C MET A 32 8.70 15.53 -3.46
N GLU A 33 8.45 16.02 -4.67
CA GLU A 33 7.97 17.40 -4.87
C GLU A 33 6.60 17.64 -4.21
N ILE A 34 5.79 16.59 -4.09
CA ILE A 34 4.50 16.65 -3.40
C ILE A 34 4.73 16.41 -1.90
N SER A 35 4.89 17.50 -1.16
CA SER A 35 5.28 17.50 0.27
C SER A 35 4.38 16.63 1.18
N TRP A 36 3.10 16.48 0.87
CA TRP A 36 2.13 15.72 1.68
C TRP A 36 2.00 14.24 1.27
N LEU A 37 2.49 13.85 0.07
CA LEU A 37 2.21 12.54 -0.50
C LEU A 37 2.92 11.41 0.24
N MET A 38 4.24 11.53 0.41
CA MET A 38 5.03 10.49 1.09
C MET A 38 4.60 10.28 2.55
N PRO A 39 4.34 11.34 3.35
CA PRO A 39 3.77 11.19 4.69
C PRO A 39 2.39 10.51 4.70
N LEU A 40 1.50 10.87 3.76
CA LEU A 40 0.16 10.26 3.66
C LEU A 40 0.24 8.77 3.33
N VAL A 41 1.07 8.40 2.35
CA VAL A 41 1.29 7.00 1.98
C VAL A 41 1.88 6.22 3.14
N GLY A 42 2.92 6.75 3.79
CA GLY A 42 3.54 6.11 4.95
C GLY A 42 2.55 5.92 6.11
N PHE A 43 1.72 6.93 6.40
CA PHE A 43 0.68 6.84 7.41
C PHE A 43 -0.35 5.75 7.08
N ALA A 44 -0.85 5.71 5.84
CA ALA A 44 -1.79 4.69 5.39
C ALA A 44 -1.20 3.26 5.48
N GLU A 45 0.08 3.08 5.14
CA GLU A 45 0.75 1.78 5.25
C GLU A 45 0.92 1.32 6.72
N VAL A 46 1.31 2.23 7.61
CA VAL A 46 1.43 1.92 9.05
C VAL A 46 0.06 1.64 9.64
N LEU A 47 -0.91 2.53 9.43
CA LEU A 47 -2.25 2.41 9.98
C LEU A 47 -2.95 1.17 9.45
N GLY A 48 -2.99 0.98 8.14
CA GLY A 48 -3.63 -0.18 7.53
C GLY A 48 -2.91 -1.47 7.92
N GLY A 49 -1.59 -1.47 7.99
CA GLY A 49 -0.80 -2.61 8.43
C GLY A 49 -1.13 -3.01 9.87
N LEU A 50 -1.26 -2.03 10.76
CA LEU A 50 -1.65 -2.24 12.16
C LEU A 50 -3.09 -2.78 12.27
N LEU A 51 -4.02 -2.22 11.50
CA LEU A 51 -5.43 -2.64 11.50
C LEU A 51 -5.63 -4.05 10.94
N ILE A 52 -4.80 -4.51 9.99
CA ILE A 52 -4.86 -5.87 9.42
C ILE A 52 -4.47 -6.96 10.44
N ILE A 53 -3.59 -6.64 11.39
CA ILE A 53 -3.12 -7.58 12.42
C ILE A 53 -4.29 -8.09 13.26
N PHE A 54 -5.17 -7.20 13.70
CA PHE A 54 -6.30 -7.57 14.54
C PHE A 54 -7.49 -8.07 13.70
N PRO A 55 -8.01 -9.29 13.94
CA PRO A 55 -9.10 -9.88 13.13
C PRO A 55 -10.37 -9.01 13.08
N LYS A 56 -10.63 -8.23 14.13
CA LYS A 56 -11.80 -7.34 14.20
C LYS A 56 -11.70 -6.17 13.23
N THR A 57 -10.52 -5.54 13.11
CA THR A 57 -10.29 -4.35 12.28
C THR A 57 -9.72 -4.67 10.90
N ARG A 58 -9.47 -5.94 10.60
CA ARG A 58 -8.81 -6.38 9.37
C ARG A 58 -9.49 -5.87 8.10
N ALA A 59 -10.81 -5.89 8.06
CA ALA A 59 -11.60 -5.39 6.94
C ALA A 59 -11.34 -3.88 6.68
N LEU A 60 -11.27 -3.08 7.74
CA LEU A 60 -10.97 -1.66 7.65
C LEU A 60 -9.52 -1.42 7.22
N GLY A 61 -8.57 -2.18 7.78
CA GLY A 61 -7.16 -2.07 7.41
C GLY A 61 -6.91 -2.37 5.93
N ALA A 62 -7.61 -3.36 5.37
CA ALA A 62 -7.54 -3.67 3.95
C ALA A 62 -8.05 -2.52 3.06
N LEU A 63 -9.14 -1.83 3.48
CA LEU A 63 -9.64 -0.65 2.76
C LEU A 63 -8.66 0.53 2.80
N VAL A 64 -7.95 0.73 3.92
CA VAL A 64 -6.94 1.78 4.06
C VAL A 64 -5.73 1.51 3.15
N ILE A 65 -5.27 0.26 3.06
CA ILE A 65 -4.12 -0.11 2.21
C ILE A 65 -4.48 -0.17 0.72
N PHE A 66 -5.74 -0.47 0.37
CA PHE A 66 -6.17 -0.65 -1.01
C PHE A 66 -5.70 0.43 -2.00
N PRO A 67 -5.92 1.74 -1.78
CA PRO A 67 -5.44 2.76 -2.72
C PRO A 67 -3.92 2.80 -2.83
N VAL A 68 -3.19 2.54 -1.74
CA VAL A 68 -1.71 2.45 -1.77
C VAL A 68 -1.26 1.26 -2.59
N MET A 69 -1.93 0.10 -2.43
CA MET A 69 -1.60 -1.12 -3.17
C MET A 69 -1.84 -0.95 -4.68
N VAL A 70 -2.89 -0.21 -5.08
CA VAL A 70 -3.12 0.15 -6.48
C VAL A 70 -1.96 0.99 -7.03
N GLY A 71 -1.50 2.00 -6.27
CA GLY A 71 -0.33 2.79 -6.64
C GLY A 71 0.94 1.94 -6.80
N ILE A 72 1.18 0.99 -5.90
CA ILE A 72 2.31 0.05 -5.99
C ILE A 72 2.22 -0.80 -7.27
N ILE A 73 1.04 -1.35 -7.60
CA ILE A 73 0.87 -2.13 -8.84
C ILE A 73 1.11 -1.27 -10.07
N LEU A 74 0.61 -0.03 -10.10
CA LEU A 74 0.86 0.89 -11.21
C LEU A 74 2.35 1.22 -11.35
N MET A 75 3.06 1.44 -10.24
CA MET A 75 4.51 1.65 -10.27
C MET A 75 5.23 0.43 -10.89
N ASN A 76 4.83 -0.77 -10.48
CA ASN A 76 5.45 -2.03 -10.92
C ASN A 76 4.95 -2.55 -12.28
N THR A 77 4.01 -1.86 -12.94
CA THR A 77 3.52 -2.24 -14.28
C THR A 77 3.83 -1.17 -15.32
N VAL A 78 3.72 0.10 -14.95
CA VAL A 78 3.87 1.25 -15.85
C VAL A 78 5.25 1.88 -15.78
N THR A 79 5.90 1.90 -14.60
CA THR A 79 7.18 2.61 -14.42
C THR A 79 8.38 1.66 -14.47
N GLU A 80 8.40 0.63 -13.63
CA GLU A 80 9.54 -0.29 -13.52
C GLU A 80 9.08 -1.71 -13.11
N PRO A 81 9.11 -2.70 -14.03
CA PRO A 81 8.56 -4.04 -13.79
C PRO A 81 9.31 -4.92 -12.78
N SER A 82 10.47 -4.49 -12.28
CA SER A 82 11.33 -5.31 -11.41
C SER A 82 10.64 -5.86 -10.14
N GLY A 83 9.66 -5.15 -9.57
CA GLY A 83 8.92 -5.58 -8.38
C GLY A 83 7.52 -6.15 -8.64
N LEU A 84 7.17 -6.45 -9.90
CA LEU A 84 5.82 -6.91 -10.27
C LEU A 84 5.41 -8.19 -9.55
N LEU A 85 6.32 -9.18 -9.47
CA LEU A 85 6.00 -10.47 -8.84
C LEU A 85 5.62 -10.29 -7.37
N ILE A 86 6.43 -9.54 -6.62
CA ILE A 86 6.20 -9.29 -5.19
C ILE A 86 4.93 -8.48 -4.98
N SER A 87 4.75 -7.40 -5.74
CA SER A 87 3.55 -6.56 -5.64
C SER A 87 2.27 -7.33 -6.02
N ALA A 88 2.31 -8.20 -7.02
CA ALA A 88 1.18 -9.06 -7.39
C ALA A 88 0.81 -10.04 -6.26
N VAL A 89 1.79 -10.66 -5.61
CA VAL A 89 1.53 -11.53 -4.44
C VAL A 89 0.83 -10.74 -3.32
N PHE A 90 1.30 -9.53 -3.01
CA PHE A 90 0.65 -8.70 -2.00
C PHE A 90 -0.76 -8.25 -2.39
N ALA A 91 -0.97 -7.91 -3.66
CA ALA A 91 -2.30 -7.58 -4.17
C ALA A 91 -3.26 -8.78 -4.05
N LEU A 92 -2.80 -10.01 -4.36
CA LEU A 92 -3.59 -11.21 -4.18
C LEU A 92 -3.95 -11.47 -2.70
N ILE A 93 -2.99 -11.30 -1.79
CA ILE A 93 -3.24 -11.40 -0.35
C ILE A 93 -4.28 -10.36 0.09
N LEU A 94 -4.16 -9.12 -0.38
CA LEU A 94 -5.10 -8.06 -0.05
C LEU A 94 -6.51 -8.38 -0.57
N ILE A 95 -6.64 -8.82 -1.82
CA ILE A 95 -7.90 -9.23 -2.43
C ILE A 95 -8.50 -10.40 -1.64
N TRP A 96 -7.69 -11.38 -1.24
CA TRP A 96 -8.16 -12.49 -0.42
C TRP A 96 -8.69 -12.03 0.95
N ILE A 97 -7.98 -11.13 1.64
CA ILE A 97 -8.45 -10.54 2.91
C ILE A 97 -9.79 -9.83 2.70
N MET A 98 -9.93 -9.07 1.60
CA MET A 98 -11.16 -8.37 1.30
C MET A 98 -12.31 -9.34 0.99
N TYR A 99 -12.04 -10.42 0.25
CA TYR A 99 -13.04 -11.44 -0.07
C TYR A 99 -13.50 -12.22 1.18
N ASP A 100 -12.57 -12.58 2.06
CA ASP A 100 -12.84 -13.23 3.35
C ASP A 100 -13.72 -12.34 4.24
N ASN A 101 -13.51 -11.01 4.19
CA ASN A 101 -14.27 -10.04 4.99
C ASN A 101 -15.44 -9.39 4.23
N ARG A 102 -15.85 -9.93 3.07
CA ARG A 102 -16.88 -9.34 2.20
C ARG A 102 -18.21 -9.08 2.89
N GLU A 103 -18.59 -9.92 3.85
CA GLU A 103 -19.84 -9.78 4.60
C GLU A 103 -19.87 -8.48 5.42
N LYS A 104 -18.72 -8.08 5.97
CA LYS A 104 -18.59 -6.81 6.70
C LYS A 104 -18.72 -5.61 5.76
N TYR A 105 -18.21 -5.72 4.53
CA TYR A 105 -18.40 -4.68 3.51
C TYR A 105 -19.84 -4.63 3.01
N MET A 106 -20.49 -5.79 2.88
CA MET A 106 -21.88 -5.86 2.47
C MET A 106 -22.78 -5.16 3.49
N GLN A 107 -22.53 -5.29 4.79
CA GLN A 107 -23.24 -4.53 5.83
C GLN A 107 -23.10 -3.01 5.67
N LEU A 108 -21.95 -2.51 5.23
CA LEU A 108 -21.76 -1.07 4.98
C LEU A 108 -22.58 -0.57 3.78
N ILE A 109 -22.76 -1.44 2.77
CA ILE A 109 -23.50 -1.11 1.54
C ILE A 109 -25.00 -1.38 1.71
N SER A 110 -25.37 -2.40 2.48
CA SER A 110 -26.74 -2.88 2.68
C SER A 110 -27.41 -2.32 3.93
N SER A 111 -26.74 -1.45 4.70
CA SER A 111 -27.35 -0.74 5.83
C SER A 111 -28.28 0.38 5.32
N ARG A 112 -29.34 -0.01 4.58
CA ARG A 112 -30.59 0.75 4.38
C ARG A 112 -31.64 -0.14 3.72
N ASN A 113 -32.38 -0.87 4.55
CA ASN A 113 -33.85 -1.01 4.57
C ASN A 113 -34.27 -2.12 5.52
#